data_AF-A0A2G9GAA1-F1
#
_entry.id   AF-A0A2G9GAA1-F1
#
_cell.length_a   1.000
_cell.length_b   1.000
_cell.length_c   1.000
_cell.angle_alpha   90.00
_cell.angle_beta   90.00
_cell.angle_gamma   90.00
#
_symmetry.space_group_name_H-M   'P 1'
#
loop_
_entity.id
_entity.type
_entity.pdbx_description
1 polymer ?
#
loop_
_entity_poly.entity_id
_entity_poly.type
_entity_poly.pdbx_seq_one_letter_code
_entity_poly.pdbx_strand_id
1 'polypeptide(L)' 'MVRGKTQMKRIENATSRQVTFSKRRSGLLKKAFELSVLCDAEVALIIFSPKGKLYEFSSSRYQKYYI' A
#
# COMPACT_ATOMS: atom_id res chain seq x y z
N MET A 1 -3.48 -3.36 -22.49
CA MET A 1 -4.40 -4.38 -21.94
C MET A 1 -5.43 -3.71 -21.05
N VAL A 2 -6.72 -3.98 -21.28
CA VAL A 2 -7.82 -3.47 -20.44
C VAL A 2 -7.82 -4.19 -19.08
N ARG A 3 -8.16 -3.48 -18.01
CA ARG A 3 -8.24 -4.04 -16.65
C ARG A 3 -9.45 -4.99 -16.54
N GLY A 4 -9.18 -6.30 -16.48
CA GLY A 4 -10.22 -7.29 -16.21
C GLY A 4 -10.76 -7.21 -14.78
N LYS A 5 -12.06 -7.51 -14.61
CA LYS A 5 -12.68 -7.63 -13.27
C LYS A 5 -12.06 -8.83 -12.54
N THR A 6 -11.66 -8.63 -11.29
CA THR A 6 -11.13 -9.70 -10.42
C THR A 6 -12.15 -9.99 -9.31
N GLN A 7 -12.38 -11.26 -9.00
CA GLN A 7 -13.19 -11.66 -7.84
C GLN A 7 -12.49 -11.24 -6.54
N MET A 8 -13.26 -10.85 -5.52
CA MET A 8 -12.74 -10.54 -4.19
C MET A 8 -12.52 -11.82 -3.37
N LYS A 9 -11.47 -12.55 -3.74
CA LYS A 9 -10.97 -13.74 -3.05
C LYS A 9 -9.45 -13.80 -3.16
N ARG A 10 -8.82 -14.69 -2.39
CA ARG A 10 -7.37 -14.93 -2.51
C ARG A 10 -7.01 -15.33 -3.94
N ILE A 11 -5.97 -14.72 -4.49
CA ILE A 11 -5.43 -15.09 -5.81
C ILE A 11 -4.54 -16.32 -5.60
N GLU A 12 -4.89 -17.45 -6.21
CA GLU A 12 -4.15 -18.71 -5.98
C GLU A 12 -2.81 -18.76 -6.70
N ASN A 13 -2.76 -18.31 -7.96
CA ASN A 13 -1.52 -18.24 -8.72
C ASN A 13 -0.49 -17.31 -8.04
N ALA A 14 0.66 -17.86 -7.65
CA ALA A 14 1.66 -17.14 -6.87
C ALA A 14 2.24 -15.92 -7.61
N THR A 15 2.54 -16.05 -8.90
CA THR A 15 3.08 -14.97 -9.72
C THR A 15 2.07 -13.84 -9.88
N SER A 16 0.82 -14.16 -10.21
CA SER A 16 -0.26 -13.17 -10.31
C SER A 16 -0.53 -12.49 -8.96
N ARG A 17 -0.48 -13.25 -7.85
CA ARG A 17 -0.62 -12.71 -6.49
C ARG A 17 0.52 -11.75 -6.15
N GLN A 18 1.76 -12.08 -6.48
CA GLN A 18 2.92 -11.21 -6.24
C GLN A 18 2.83 -9.91 -7.05
N VAL A 19 2.51 -9.99 -8.35
CA VAL A 19 2.34 -8.80 -9.20
C VAL A 19 1.19 -7.94 -8.69
N THR A 20 0.06 -8.56 -8.32
CA THR A 20 -1.10 -7.84 -7.79
C THR A 20 -0.79 -7.20 -6.44
N PHE A 21 -0.09 -7.90 -5.54
CA PHE A 21 0.38 -7.34 -4.28
C PHE A 21 1.24 -6.10 -4.51
N SER A 22 2.24 -6.17 -5.39
CA SER A 22 3.10 -5.03 -5.71
C SER A 22 2.30 -3.84 -6.22
N LYS A 23 1.37 -4.05 -7.17
CA LYS A 23 0.55 -2.96 -7.73
C LYS A 23 -0.42 -2.37 -6.71
N ARG A 24 -1.15 -3.20 -5.96
CA ARG A 24 -2.13 -2.74 -4.96
C ARG A 24 -1.45 -2.06 -3.78
N ARG A 25 -0.32 -2.59 -3.30
CA ARG A 25 0.49 -1.98 -2.24
C ARG A 25 0.92 -0.57 -2.62
N SER A 26 1.49 -0.39 -3.82
CA SER A 26 1.90 0.94 -4.30
C SER A 26 0.71 1.89 -4.44
N GLY A 27 -0.42 1.41 -4.97
CA GLY A 27 -1.64 2.21 -5.07
C GLY A 27 -2.20 2.63 -3.70
N LEU A 28 -2.17 1.74 -2.72
CA LEU A 28 -2.64 2.00 -1.36
C LEU A 28 -1.74 3.00 -0.64
N LEU A 29 -0.41 2.86 -0.74
CA LEU A 29 0.55 3.83 -0.21
C LEU A 29 0.32 5.22 -0.79
N LYS A 30 0.09 5.32 -2.11
CA LYS A 30 -0.24 6.60 -2.76
C LYS A 30 -1.53 7.21 -2.18
N LYS A 31 -2.56 6.39 -1.97
CA LYS A 31 -3.84 6.85 -1.42
C LYS A 31 -3.73 7.30 0.03
N ALA A 32 -2.95 6.60 0.85
CA ALA A 32 -2.66 7.00 2.23
C ALA A 32 -1.95 8.36 2.28
N PHE A 33 -0.95 8.56 1.41
CA PHE A 33 -0.27 9.83 1.26
C PHE A 33 -1.21 10.95 0.80
N GLU A 34 -1.97 10.73 -0.29
CA GLU A 34 -2.95 11.70 -0.81
C GLU A 34 -3.95 12.12 0.28
N LEU A 35 -4.49 11.16 1.04
CA LEU A 35 -5.43 11.44 2.13
C LEU A 35 -4.79 12.29 3.23
N SER A 36 -3.57 11.95 3.65
CA SER A 36 -2.87 12.71 4.69
C SER A 36 -2.62 14.16 4.30
N VAL A 37 -2.26 14.41 3.04
CA VAL A 37 -1.97 15.77 2.54
C VAL A 37 -3.25 16.56 2.27
N LEU A 38 -4.23 15.96 1.59
CA LEU A 38 -5.44 16.67 1.15
C LEU A 38 -6.39 17.01 2.29
N CYS A 39 -6.37 16.22 3.37
CA CYS A 39 -7.32 16.34 4.47
C CYS A 39 -6.65 16.65 5.81
N ASP A 40 -5.34 16.91 5.84
CA ASP A 40 -4.53 17.09 7.07
C ASP A 40 -4.77 15.96 8.10
N ALA A 41 -4.93 14.74 7.60
CA ALA A 41 -5.26 13.58 8.42
C ALA A 41 -3.98 12.85 8.86
N GLU A 42 -3.92 12.47 10.13
CA GLU A 42 -2.90 11.54 10.62
C GLU A 42 -3.23 10.12 10.12
N VAL A 43 -2.34 9.55 9.30
CA VAL A 43 -2.52 8.27 8.63
C VAL A 43 -1.29 7.39 8.84
N ALA A 44 -1.52 6.15 9.26
CA ALA A 44 -0.51 5.10 9.33
C ALA A 44 -0.97 3.86 8.55
N LEU A 45 -0.03 3.20 7.88
CA LEU A 45 -0.26 1.98 7.12
C LEU A 45 0.89 1.01 7.34
N ILE A 46 0.58 -0.23 7.71
CA ILE A 46 1.54 -1.32 7.94
C ILE A 46 1.13 -2.52 7.09
N ILE A 47 2.06 -3.04 6.29
CA ILE A 47 1.82 -4.18 5.39
C ILE A 47 2.98 -5.16 5.50
N PHE A 48 2.67 -6.40 5.86
CA PHE A 48 3.60 -7.51 5.76
C PHE A 48 3.34 -8.30 4.47
N SER A 49 4.41 -8.55 3.70
CA SER A 49 4.32 -9.54 2.63
C SER A 49 4.27 -10.98 3.19
N PRO A 50 3.85 -11.97 2.39
CA PRO A 50 3.93 -13.38 2.79
C PRO A 50 5.35 -13.87 3.13
N LYS A 51 6.39 -13.14 2.71
CA LYS A 51 7.79 -13.42 3.07
C LYS A 51 8.26 -12.65 4.33
N GLY A 52 7.35 -12.04 5.08
CA GLY A 52 7.65 -11.28 6.29
C GLY A 52 8.23 -9.87 6.05
N LYS A 53 8.51 -9.47 4.80
CA LYS A 53 8.98 -8.10 4.52
C LYS A 53 7.93 -7.06 4.90
N LEU A 54 8.33 -6.10 5.74
CA LEU A 54 7.57 -4.93 6.14
C LEU A 54 7.58 -3.86 5.05
N TYR A 55 6.42 -3.26 4.82
CA TYR A 55 6.23 -2.03 4.08
C TYR A 55 5.31 -1.12 4.90
N GLU A 56 5.72 0.11 5.09
CA GLU A 56 5.00 1.04 5.95
C GLU A 56 4.91 2.44 5.34
N PHE A 57 3.93 3.19 5.84
CA PHE A 57 3.78 4.63 5.64
C PHE A 57 3.25 5.23 6.94
N SER A 58 3.79 6.39 7.32
CA SER A 58 3.28 7.19 8.43
C SER A 58 3.34 8.65 8.01
N SER A 59 2.26 9.39 8.21
CA SER A 59 2.22 10.84 7.97
C SER A 59 2.75 11.65 9.14
N SER A 60 3.55 11.04 10.04
CA SER A 60 4.05 11.68 11.26
C SER A 60 4.63 13.06 10.97
N ARG A 61 4.05 14.08 11.61
CA ARG A 61 4.49 15.48 11.53
C ARG A 61 5.95 15.67 11.98
N TYR A 62 6.51 14.71 12.73
CA TYR A 62 7.83 14.80 13.33
C TYR A 62 8.95 14.11 12.55
N GLN A 63 8.66 13.38 11.48
CA GLN A 63 9.70 12.66 10.73
C GLN A 63 10.58 13.59 9.87
N LYS A 64 10.17 14.86 9.71
CA LYS A 64 10.94 15.91 9.04
C LYS A 64 12.02 16.57 9.92
N TYR A 65 12.07 16.32 11.23
CA TYR A 65 13.02 16.97 12.15
C TYR A 65 14.30 16.15 12.40
N TYR A 66 14.47 15.00 11.75
CA TYR A 66 15.63 14.11 11.93
C TYR A 66 16.27 13.65 10.61
N ILE A 67 16.07 14.41 9.53
CA ILE A 67 16.86 14.29 8.28
C ILE A 67 17.45 15.66 7.95
#